data_AF-A0A354B225-F1
#
_entry.id   AF-A0A354B225-F1
#
_cell.length_a   1.000
_cell.length_b   1.000
_cell.length_c   1.000
_cell.angle_alpha   90.00
_cell.angle_beta   90.00
_cell.angle_gamma   90.00
#
_symmetry.space_group_name_H-M   'P 1'
#
loop_
_entity.id
_entity.type
_entity.pdbx_description
1 polymer ?
#
loop_
_entity_poly.entity_id
_entity_poly.type
_entity_poly.pdbx_seq_one_letter_code
_entity_poly.pdbx_strand_id
1 'polypeptide(L)' 'MATTVRLEPATEHRLDQLAQLTGRTKAFHLRQLIEAGLDDLEDAYLGVAVSELGLDPAAL' A
#
# COMPACT_ATOMS: atom_id res chain seq x y z
N MET A 1 -2.92 8.84 13.13
CA MET A 1 -1.77 9.77 13.18
C MET A 1 -1.45 10.21 11.76
N ALA A 2 -0.77 11.35 11.58
CA ALA A 2 -0.32 11.79 10.25
C ALA A 2 1.09 11.25 9.97
N THR A 3 1.29 10.69 8.78
CA THR A 3 2.58 10.21 8.29
C THR A 3 2.97 11.02 7.07
N THR A 4 4.21 11.51 7.04
CA THR A 4 4.76 12.22 5.90
C THR A 4 5.62 11.27 5.09
N VAL A 5 5.34 11.17 3.79
CA VAL A 5 6.10 10.33 2.85
C VAL A 5 6.67 11.22 1.75
N ARG A 6 7.95 11.01 1.41
CA ARG A 6 8.56 11.68 0.25
C ARG A 6 8.32 10.83 -0.99
N LEU A 7 7.90 11.48 -2.06
CA LEU A 7 7.64 10.83 -3.34
C LEU A 7 8.59 11.37 -4.39
N GLU A 8 8.97 10.49 -5.32
CA GLU A 8 9.62 10.92 -6.55
C GLU A 8 8.69 11.84 -7.35
N PRO A 9 9.21 12.86 -8.06
CA PRO A 9 8.40 13.83 -8.80
C PRO A 9 7.42 13.19 -9.79
N ALA A 10 7.83 12.09 -10.43
CA ALA A 10 6.98 11.35 -11.36
C ALA A 10 5.77 10.72 -10.66
N THR A 11 5.94 10.18 -9.46
CA THR A 11 4.86 9.58 -8.66
C THR A 11 3.90 10.66 -8.17
N GLU A 12 4.43 11.79 -7.72
CA GLU A 12 3.59 12.93 -7.33
C GLU A 12 2.73 13.43 -8.51
N HIS A 13 3.32 13.57 -9.70
CA HIS A 13 2.60 14.01 -10.89
C HIS A 13 1.46 13.05 -11.26
N ARG A 14 1.68 11.73 -11.14
CA ARG A 14 0.62 10.72 -11.37
C ARG A 14 -0.52 10.87 -10.35
N LEU A 15 -0.20 11.13 -9.09
CA LEU A 15 -1.22 11.39 -8.05
C LEU A 15 -1.99 12.68 -8.29
N ASP A 16 -1.33 13.74 -8.78
CA ASP A 16 -1.99 14.99 -9.21
C ASP A 16 -3.02 14.73 -10.31
N GLN A 17 -2.63 14.01 -11.36
CA GLN A 17 -3.52 13.68 -12.46
C GLN A 17 -4.71 12.85 -11.99
N LEU A 18 -4.47 11.84 -11.15
CA LEU A 18 -5.53 11.00 -10.60
C LEU A 18 -6.50 11.80 -9.72
N ALA A 19 -5.98 12.70 -8.89
CA ALA A 19 -6.77 13.61 -8.07
C ALA A 19 -7.69 14.50 -8.93
N GLN A 20 -7.14 15.10 -9.99
CA GLN A 20 -7.90 15.95 -10.92
C GLN A 20 -9.01 15.17 -11.65
N LEU A 21 -8.69 13.97 -12.14
CA LEU A 21 -9.64 13.14 -12.90
C LEU A 21 -10.79 12.63 -12.03
N THR A 22 -10.53 12.36 -10.75
CA THR A 22 -11.51 11.76 -9.84
C THR A 22 -12.23 12.76 -8.96
N GLY A 23 -11.78 14.02 -8.93
CA GLY A 23 -12.28 15.05 -8.00
C GLY A 23 -11.95 14.74 -6.53
N ARG A 24 -10.91 13.94 -6.26
CA ARG A 24 -10.47 13.54 -4.91
C ARG A 24 -9.09 14.12 -4.60
N THR A 25 -8.68 14.08 -3.35
CA THR A 25 -7.35 14.58 -2.94
C THR A 25 -6.26 13.53 -3.18
N LYS A 26 -5.01 13.98 -3.35
CA LYS A 26 -3.85 13.07 -3.39
C LYS A 26 -3.79 12.15 -2.16
N ALA A 27 -4.10 12.70 -0.98
CA ALA A 27 -4.09 11.96 0.28
C ALA A 27 -5.12 10.83 0.33
N PHE A 28 -6.27 10.98 -0.34
CA PHE A 28 -7.25 9.90 -0.48
C PHE A 28 -6.65 8.73 -1.26
N HIS A 29 -6.08 9.00 -2.44
CA HIS A 29 -5.47 7.97 -3.28
C HIS A 29 -4.24 7.34 -2.64
N LEU A 30 -3.41 8.14 -1.96
CA LEU A 30 -2.25 7.63 -1.23
C LEU A 30 -2.66 6.64 -0.15
N ARG A 31 -3.73 6.96 0.61
CA ARG A 31 -4.26 6.06 1.64
C ARG A 31 -4.75 4.76 1.04
N GLN A 32 -5.54 4.82 -0.03
CA GLN A 32 -6.07 3.63 -0.68
C GLN A 32 -4.97 2.74 -1.25
N LEU A 33 -3.92 3.33 -1.83
CA LEU A 33 -2.74 2.58 -2.30
C LEU A 33 -1.97 1.91 -1.16
N ILE A 34 -1.86 2.57 0.00
CA ILE A 34 -1.21 1.99 1.18
C ILE A 34 -2.06 0.85 1.76
N GLU A 35 -3.37 1.05 1.92
CA GLU A 35 -4.29 0.03 2.46
C GLU A 35 -4.31 -1.21 1.55
N ALA A 36 -4.52 -1.04 0.24
CA ALA A 36 -4.53 -2.15 -0.71
C ALA A 36 -3.15 -2.81 -0.85
N GLY A 37 -2.07 -2.02 -0.83
CA GLY A 37 -0.71 -2.56 -0.91
C GLY A 37 -0.28 -3.29 0.36
N LEU A 38 -0.86 -2.96 1.53
CA LEU A 38 -0.62 -3.70 2.76
C LEU A 38 -1.23 -5.09 2.69
N ASP A 39 -2.45 -5.25 2.18
CA ASP A 39 -3.06 -6.58 1.97
C ASP A 39 -2.15 -7.46 1.09
N ASP A 40 -1.67 -6.93 -0.03
CA ASP A 40 -0.73 -7.65 -0.93
C ASP A 40 0.61 -7.99 -0.25
N LEU A 41 1.13 -7.09 0.59
CA LEU A 41 2.37 -7.31 1.33
C LEU A 41 2.19 -8.34 2.45
N GLU A 42 1.07 -8.29 3.17
CA GLU A 42 0.73 -9.26 4.21
C GLU A 42 0.61 -10.66 3.60
N ASP A 43 -0.07 -10.80 2.45
CA ASP A 43 -0.14 -12.07 1.71
C ASP A 43 1.24 -12.53 1.23
N ALA A 44 2.07 -11.63 0.71
CA ALA A 44 3.42 -11.97 0.25
C ALA A 44 4.34 -12.42 1.39
N TYR A 45 4.29 -11.74 2.54
CA TYR A 45 5.14 -12.07 3.70
C TYR A 45 4.61 -13.26 4.51
N LEU A 46 3.29 -13.40 4.66
CA LEU A 46 2.67 -14.56 5.32
C LEU A 46 2.77 -15.81 4.43
N GLY A 47 2.56 -15.69 3.12
CA GLY A 47 2.67 -16.81 2.18
C GLY A 47 4.09 -17.37 2.08
N VAL A 48 5.12 -16.50 2.09
CA VAL A 48 6.53 -16.92 2.11
C VAL A 48 6.91 -17.56 3.44
N ALA A 49 6.41 -17.02 4.57
CA ALA A 49 6.65 -17.61 5.89
C ALA A 49 6.03 -19.02 6.01
N VAL A 50 4.81 -19.22 5.51
CA VAL A 50 4.12 -20.52 5.54
C VAL A 50 4.81 -21.55 4.64
N SER A 51 5.25 -21.15 3.44
CA SER A 51 5.79 -22.11 2.47
C SER A 51 7.23 -22.55 2.76
N GLU A 52 8.07 -21.70 3.35
CA GLU A 52 9.49 -22.02 3.63
C GLU A 52 9.69 -22.62 5.04
N LEU A 53 8.84 -22.29 6.02
CA LEU A 53 8.99 -22.77 7.41
C LEU A 53 7.95 -23.81 7.83
N GLY A 54 6.91 -24.08 7.02
CA GLY A 54 5.84 -25.01 7.40
C GLY A 54 5.07 -24.58 8.66
N LEU A 55 5.10 -23.28 9.00
CA LEU A 55 4.44 -22.72 10.17
C LEU A 55 2.97 -22.42 9.84
N ASP A 56 2.08 -22.84 10.74
CA ASP A 56 0.64 -22.61 10.62
C ASP A 56 0.29 -21.15 10.94
N PRO A 57 -0.38 -20.41 10.03
CA PRO A 57 -0.72 -19.00 10.22
C PRO A 57 -1.72 -18.74 11.35
N ALA A 58 -2.37 -19.77 11.90
CA ALA A 58 -3.27 -19.64 13.05
C ALA A 58 -2.53 -19.68 14.42
N ALA A 59 -1.21 -19.79 14.45
CA ALA A 59 -0.41 -19.94 15.67
C ALA A 59 0.18 -18.64 16.25
N LEU A 60 -0.20 -17.47 15.71
CA LEU A 60 0.13 -16.13 16.22
C LEU A 60 -1.13 -15.41 16.70
#